data_AF-A0A7Z2SP68-F1
#
_entry.id   AF-A0A7Z2SP68-F1
#
_cell.length_a   1.000
_cell.length_b   1.000
_cell.length_c   1.000
_cell.angle_alpha   90.00
_cell.angle_beta   90.00
_cell.angle_gamma   90.00
#
_symmetry.space_group_name_H-M   'P 1'
#
loop_
_entity.id
_entity.type
_entity.pdbx_description
1 polymer ?
#
loop_
_entity_poly.entity_id
_entity_poly.type
_entity_poly.pdbx_seq_one_letter_code
_entity_poly.pdbx_strand_id
1 'polypeptide(L)'
;MADTLVVGLHSWIIQDGNYGDFARGMKAAFALEFYASAPLEIFESNLQTVPALIRIRDADDEIVGRVTHVANDWWVIDVGVLVFQEGEPPATVRPGSWLRGKISIGIDPFFYFERLAHQPGALALVYDWKIEKIEVQTAPLIEVKPRVLELDETKLGWKAVLETKAWDDDGENLLYCSRVGGPRPPKGGHHP
;
A
#
# COMPACT_ATOMS: atom_id res chain seq x y z
N MET A 1 15.78 -0.62 7.65
CA MET A 1 14.82 -1.20 6.71
C MET A 1 13.58 -1.57 7.50
N ALA A 2 12.39 -1.29 6.97
CA ALA A 2 11.15 -1.68 7.64
C ALA A 2 10.94 -3.18 7.40
N ASP A 3 11.34 -4.00 8.36
CA ASP A 3 11.12 -5.46 8.29
C ASP A 3 9.69 -5.84 8.67
N THR A 4 8.94 -4.88 9.22
CA THR A 4 7.51 -5.00 9.48
C THR A 4 6.79 -3.79 8.92
N LEU A 5 5.62 -4.01 8.33
CA LEU A 5 4.79 -2.96 7.74
C LEU A 5 3.31 -3.27 8.02
N VAL A 6 2.50 -2.24 8.19
CA VAL A 6 1.05 -2.40 8.21
C VAL A 6 0.51 -1.87 6.89
N VAL A 7 -0.28 -2.65 6.18
CA VAL A 7 -0.81 -2.28 4.86
C VAL A 7 -2.33 -2.29 4.88
N GLY A 8 -2.93 -1.29 4.24
CA GLY A 8 -4.36 -1.24 3.98
C GLY A 8 -4.75 -2.27 2.92
N LEU A 9 -5.90 -2.87 3.10
CA LEU A 9 -6.50 -3.80 2.16
C LEU A 9 -8.01 -3.59 2.15
N HIS A 10 -8.53 -3.07 1.03
CA HIS A 10 -9.97 -3.01 0.84
C HIS A 10 -10.48 -4.35 0.31
N SER A 11 -11.65 -4.80 0.76
CA SER A 11 -12.20 -6.11 0.41
C SER A 11 -12.41 -6.30 -1.10
N TRP A 12 -12.75 -5.23 -1.82
CA TRP A 12 -12.80 -5.22 -3.30
C TRP A 12 -11.54 -5.79 -3.97
N ILE A 13 -10.35 -5.62 -3.39
CA ILE A 13 -9.08 -6.12 -3.95
C ILE A 13 -9.06 -7.66 -4.00
N ILE A 14 -9.68 -8.31 -3.02
CA ILE A 14 -9.86 -9.78 -3.01
C ILE A 14 -11.02 -10.16 -3.93
N GLN A 15 -12.14 -9.41 -3.89
CA GLN A 15 -13.33 -9.69 -4.70
C GLN A 15 -13.07 -9.60 -6.21
N ASP A 16 -12.11 -8.76 -6.63
CA ASP A 16 -11.65 -8.64 -8.02
C ASP A 16 -11.01 -9.94 -8.55
N GLY A 17 -10.61 -10.84 -7.64
CA GLY A 17 -10.16 -12.19 -7.97
C GLY A 17 -8.65 -12.34 -8.18
N ASN A 18 -7.90 -11.24 -8.07
CA ASN A 18 -6.43 -11.25 -8.15
C ASN A 18 -5.76 -11.80 -6.88
N TYR A 19 -6.47 -11.76 -5.76
CA TYR A 19 -6.06 -12.34 -4.48
C TYR A 19 -7.17 -13.20 -3.90
N GLY A 20 -6.80 -14.29 -3.21
CA GLY A 20 -7.70 -14.94 -2.27
C GLY A 20 -7.74 -14.21 -0.93
N ASP A 21 -8.60 -14.68 -0.02
CA ASP A 21 -8.60 -14.20 1.37
C ASP A 21 -7.23 -14.43 2.03
N PHE A 22 -6.80 -13.45 2.83
CA PHE A 22 -5.57 -13.53 3.60
C PHE A 22 -5.84 -14.15 4.97
N ALA A 23 -4.94 -15.02 5.42
CA ALA A 23 -4.99 -15.61 6.75
C ALA A 23 -3.74 -15.28 7.56
N ARG A 24 -3.88 -15.20 8.88
CA ARG A 24 -2.75 -15.08 9.81
C ARG A 24 -1.79 -16.26 9.64
N GLY A 25 -0.51 -15.95 9.52
CA GLY A 25 0.58 -16.91 9.27
C GLY A 25 0.80 -17.22 7.79
N MET A 26 -0.08 -16.76 6.90
CA MET A 26 0.05 -16.94 5.46
C MET A 26 1.30 -16.22 4.93
N LYS A 27 1.90 -16.81 3.90
CA LYS A 27 2.86 -16.12 3.04
C LYS A 27 2.15 -15.66 1.78
N ALA A 28 2.32 -14.39 1.43
CA ALA A 28 1.75 -13.83 0.22
C ALA A 28 2.79 -12.95 -0.48
N ALA A 29 2.60 -12.74 -1.77
CA ALA A 29 3.47 -11.89 -2.58
C ALA A 29 2.65 -10.80 -3.24
N PHE A 30 3.00 -9.55 -2.98
CA PHE A 30 2.32 -8.40 -3.55
C PHE A 30 3.28 -7.21 -3.69
N ALA A 31 2.99 -6.35 -4.65
CA ALA A 31 3.56 -5.01 -4.72
C ALA A 31 2.77 -4.06 -3.80
N LEU A 32 3.40 -2.96 -3.42
CA LEU A 32 2.81 -1.96 -2.53
C LEU A 32 2.53 -0.69 -3.30
N GLU A 33 1.30 -0.20 -3.20
CA GLU A 33 0.93 1.11 -3.71
C GLU A 33 0.88 2.15 -2.60
N PHE A 34 0.94 3.43 -2.97
CA PHE A 34 0.69 4.52 -2.03
C PHE A 34 -0.30 5.55 -2.58
N TYR A 35 -1.01 6.18 -1.65
CA TYR A 35 -1.86 7.33 -1.93
C TYR A 35 -1.55 8.47 -0.96
N ALA A 36 -1.36 9.67 -1.49
CA ALA A 36 -1.16 10.85 -0.66
C ALA A 36 -2.48 11.62 -0.55
N SER A 37 -2.99 11.79 0.67
CA SER A 37 -4.21 12.58 0.94
C SER A 37 -4.00 14.08 0.73
N ALA A 38 -2.74 14.53 0.78
CA ALA A 38 -2.31 15.88 0.43
C ALA A 38 -1.04 15.80 -0.44
N PRO A 39 -0.73 16.84 -1.23
CA PRO A 39 0.50 16.86 -2.03
C PRO A 39 1.75 16.64 -1.17
N LEU A 40 2.64 15.74 -1.61
CA LEU A 40 3.92 15.52 -0.97
C LEU A 40 4.86 16.70 -1.22
N GLU A 41 5.60 17.10 -0.19
CA GLU A 41 6.54 18.22 -0.25
C GLU A 41 7.91 17.74 -0.71
N ILE A 42 8.47 18.40 -1.73
CA ILE A 42 9.89 18.23 -2.07
C ILE A 42 10.74 18.98 -1.06
N PHE A 43 11.80 18.35 -0.57
CA PHE A 43 12.76 19.00 0.33
C PHE A 43 14.22 18.62 -0.01
N GLU A 44 15.15 19.44 0.46
CA GLU A 44 16.59 19.17 0.32
C GLU A 44 17.06 18.15 1.37
N SER A 45 17.49 16.97 0.90
CA SER A 45 18.13 15.98 1.75
C SER A 45 19.57 16.37 2.09
N ASN A 46 20.07 15.89 3.22
CA ASN A 46 21.49 15.93 3.57
C ASN A 46 22.09 14.51 3.58
N LEU A 47 23.39 14.39 3.89
CA LEU A 47 24.10 13.11 3.92
C LEU A 47 23.58 12.10 4.95
N GLN A 48 22.77 12.54 5.91
CA GLN A 48 22.16 11.70 6.95
C GLN A 48 20.69 11.36 6.65
N THR A 49 20.10 11.93 5.61
CA THR A 49 18.73 11.64 5.23
C THR A 49 18.63 10.20 4.73
N VAL A 50 17.80 9.42 5.40
CA VAL A 50 17.50 8.03 5.05
C VAL A 50 16.00 7.87 4.83
N PRO A 51 15.59 6.96 3.94
CA PRO A 51 14.18 6.61 3.81
C PRO A 51 13.59 6.16 5.13
N ALA A 52 12.42 6.68 5.47
CA ALA A 52 11.72 6.39 6.70
C ALA A 52 10.21 6.39 6.49
N LEU A 53 9.55 5.50 7.23
CA LEU A 53 8.11 5.38 7.30
C LEU A 53 7.71 5.19 8.75
N ILE A 54 6.80 6.03 9.23
CA ILE A 54 6.32 6.02 10.60
C ILE A 54 4.79 5.99 10.56
N ARG A 55 4.21 4.92 11.12
CA ARG A 55 2.77 4.81 11.30
C ARG A 55 2.30 5.86 12.30
N ILE A 56 1.34 6.69 11.89
CA ILE A 56 0.71 7.67 12.77
C ILE A 56 -0.55 7.07 13.40
N ARG A 57 -1.51 6.66 12.56
CA ARG A 57 -2.81 6.11 12.96
C ARG A 57 -3.43 5.34 11.81
N ASP A 58 -4.21 4.30 12.13
CA ASP A 58 -5.01 3.55 11.16
C ASP A 58 -4.19 3.10 9.94
N ALA A 59 -4.51 3.58 8.73
CA ALA A 59 -3.80 3.30 7.49
C ALA A 59 -2.84 4.42 7.04
N ASP A 60 -2.65 5.47 7.84
CA ASP A 60 -1.83 6.64 7.49
C ASP A 60 -0.40 6.56 8.05
N ASP A 61 0.55 6.82 7.17
CA ASP A 61 1.98 6.83 7.41
C ASP A 61 2.58 8.21 7.11
N GLU A 62 3.44 8.68 8.01
CA GLU A 62 4.33 9.80 7.76
C GLU A 62 5.62 9.28 7.12
N ILE A 63 6.03 9.88 6.00
CA ILE A 63 7.16 9.41 5.23
C ILE A 63 8.23 10.47 5.03
N VAL A 64 9.45 9.96 4.90
CA VAL A 64 10.56 10.60 4.19
C VAL A 64 11.00 9.59 3.14
N GLY A 65 10.83 9.93 1.86
CA GLY A 65 11.07 9.02 0.77
C GLY A 65 11.93 9.60 -0.34
N ARG A 66 12.66 8.75 -1.04
CA ARG A 66 13.42 9.12 -2.24
C ARG A 66 12.75 8.58 -3.48
N VAL A 67 12.51 9.41 -4.47
CA VAL A 67 11.96 8.99 -5.77
C VAL A 67 13.01 8.15 -6.50
N THR A 68 12.65 6.90 -6.83
CA THR A 68 13.56 5.93 -7.47
C THR A 68 13.22 5.68 -8.93
N HIS A 69 11.97 5.92 -9.32
CA HIS A 69 11.49 5.73 -10.69
C HIS A 69 10.43 6.77 -11.05
N VAL A 70 10.46 7.22 -12.29
CA VAL A 70 9.47 8.12 -12.89
C VAL A 70 9.24 7.66 -14.33
N ALA A 71 7.99 7.38 -14.65
CA ALA A 71 7.47 7.19 -16.00
C ALA A 71 6.29 8.13 -16.25
N ASN A 72 5.68 8.05 -17.42
CA ASN A 72 4.58 8.94 -17.80
C ASN A 72 3.30 8.69 -16.99
N ASP A 73 3.09 7.45 -16.55
CA ASP A 73 1.84 6.97 -15.97
C ASP A 73 2.03 6.21 -14.65
N TRP A 74 3.22 6.24 -14.07
CA TRP A 74 3.49 5.74 -12.72
C TRP A 74 4.86 6.20 -12.22
N TRP A 75 5.05 6.09 -10.91
CA TRP A 75 6.29 6.47 -10.25
C TRP A 75 6.48 5.72 -8.94
N VAL A 76 7.72 5.69 -8.44
CA VAL A 76 8.10 4.90 -7.26
C VAL A 76 8.88 5.74 -6.28
N ILE A 77 8.56 5.60 -4.99
CA ILE A 77 9.32 6.15 -3.88
C ILE A 77 9.87 5.02 -3.01
N ASP A 78 11.11 5.18 -2.56
CA ASP A 78 11.72 4.37 -1.50
C ASP A 78 11.50 5.06 -0.16
N VAL A 79 10.71 4.44 0.72
CA VAL A 79 10.44 4.88 2.10
C VAL A 79 11.03 3.90 3.13
N GLY A 80 12.02 3.11 2.71
CA GLY A 80 12.56 1.94 3.43
C GLY A 80 11.98 0.62 2.90
N VAL A 81 10.96 0.73 2.05
CA VAL A 81 10.40 -0.24 1.13
C VAL A 81 9.97 0.54 -0.12
N LEU A 82 10.03 -0.10 -1.30
CA LEU A 82 9.56 0.53 -2.53
C LEU A 82 8.03 0.48 -2.60
N VAL A 83 7.41 1.64 -2.77
CA VAL A 83 5.97 1.78 -3.00
C VAL A 83 5.75 2.59 -4.29
N PHE A 84 4.76 2.21 -5.09
CA PHE A 84 4.45 2.91 -6.34
C PHE A 84 3.11 3.62 -6.29
N GLN A 85 2.91 4.55 -7.21
CA GLN A 85 1.61 5.13 -7.48
C GLN A 85 1.38 5.11 -8.98
N GLU A 86 0.19 4.66 -9.39
CA GLU A 86 -0.28 4.81 -10.77
C GLU A 86 -0.74 6.26 -10.99
N GLY A 87 -0.40 6.81 -12.15
CA GLY A 87 -0.68 8.18 -12.53
C GLY A 87 0.58 8.99 -12.83
N GLU A 88 0.37 10.13 -13.46
CA GLU A 88 1.45 11.07 -13.78
C GLU A 88 2.04 11.63 -12.46
N PRO A 89 3.37 11.56 -12.27
CA PRO A 89 3.99 12.17 -11.10
C PRO A 89 3.81 13.70 -11.13
N PRO A 90 3.82 14.37 -9.97
CA PRO A 90 3.81 15.82 -9.94
C PRO A 90 4.91 16.42 -10.83
N ALA A 91 4.61 17.50 -11.56
CA ALA A 91 5.52 18.07 -12.56
C ALA A 91 6.90 18.47 -12.03
N THR A 92 7.08 18.60 -10.71
CA THR A 92 8.34 18.92 -10.02
C THR A 92 9.14 17.69 -9.57
N VAL A 93 8.53 16.50 -9.57
CA VAL A 93 9.13 15.24 -9.10
C VAL A 93 10.04 14.66 -10.17
N ARG A 94 11.28 14.31 -9.79
CA ARG A 94 12.27 13.66 -10.65
C ARG A 94 12.92 12.50 -9.92
N PRO A 95 13.51 11.52 -10.63
CA PRO A 95 14.35 10.52 -9.99
C PRO A 95 15.43 11.18 -9.12
N GLY A 96 15.55 10.73 -7.87
CA GLY A 96 16.45 11.28 -6.87
C GLY A 96 15.87 12.38 -5.99
N SER A 97 14.70 12.96 -6.33
CA SER A 97 13.99 13.91 -5.46
C SER A 97 13.66 13.27 -4.11
N TRP A 98 13.74 14.06 -3.04
CA TRP A 98 13.29 13.65 -1.72
C TRP A 98 11.95 14.28 -1.39
N LEU A 99 11.06 13.47 -0.85
CA LEU A 99 9.68 13.82 -0.55
C LEU A 99 9.38 13.55 0.92
N ARG A 100 8.53 14.39 1.49
CA ARG A 100 7.95 14.16 2.82
C ARG A 100 6.46 14.46 2.80
N GLY A 101 5.74 13.82 3.70
CA GLY A 101 4.30 14.03 3.85
C GLY A 101 3.60 12.82 4.42
N LYS A 102 2.29 12.75 4.20
CA LYS A 102 1.45 11.65 4.64
C LYS A 102 1.01 10.84 3.43
N ILE A 103 1.12 9.52 3.56
CA ILE A 103 0.60 8.56 2.58
C ILE A 103 -0.17 7.47 3.32
N SER A 104 -1.10 6.83 2.63
CA SER A 104 -1.54 5.48 2.97
C SER A 104 -0.81 4.48 2.07
N ILE A 105 -0.57 3.27 2.59
CA ILE A 105 0.02 2.16 1.82
C ILE A 105 -1.02 1.07 1.64
N GLY A 106 -1.22 0.66 0.39
CA GLY A 106 -2.10 -0.41 -0.02
C GLY A 106 -1.38 -1.59 -0.66
N ILE A 107 -2.11 -2.68 -0.82
CA ILE A 107 -1.73 -3.79 -1.71
C ILE A 107 -2.09 -3.40 -3.15
N ASP A 108 -1.16 -3.57 -4.09
CA ASP A 108 -1.46 -3.45 -5.51
C ASP A 108 -2.63 -4.36 -5.89
N PRO A 109 -3.76 -3.84 -6.38
CA PRO A 109 -4.88 -4.66 -6.78
C PRO A 109 -4.57 -5.53 -8.00
N PHE A 110 -3.89 -4.96 -9.01
CA PHE A 110 -3.47 -5.66 -10.24
C PHE A 110 -2.59 -4.80 -11.17
N PHE A 111 -2.54 -3.48 -11.00
CA PHE A 111 -1.90 -2.54 -11.92
C PHE A 111 -0.43 -2.88 -12.17
N TYR A 112 0.32 -3.17 -11.11
CA TYR A 112 1.72 -3.46 -11.28
C TYR A 112 1.94 -4.83 -11.92
N PHE A 113 1.27 -5.87 -11.43
CA PHE A 113 1.41 -7.23 -11.95
C PHE A 113 1.00 -7.37 -13.42
N GLU A 114 -0.13 -6.80 -13.81
CA GLU A 114 -0.70 -7.00 -15.14
C GLU A 114 -0.11 -6.07 -16.20
N ARG A 115 0.44 -4.92 -15.79
CA ARG A 115 0.77 -3.84 -16.73
C ARG A 115 2.13 -3.19 -16.47
N LEU A 116 2.32 -2.59 -15.29
CA LEU A 116 3.51 -1.74 -15.07
C LEU A 116 4.81 -2.55 -15.07
N ALA A 117 4.79 -3.77 -14.52
CA ALA A 117 5.96 -4.65 -14.49
C ALA A 117 6.45 -5.11 -15.87
N HIS A 118 5.61 -4.98 -16.91
CA HIS A 118 5.94 -5.34 -18.29
C HIS A 118 6.50 -4.18 -19.10
N GLN A 119 6.52 -2.96 -18.54
CA GLN A 119 7.11 -1.82 -19.21
C GLN A 119 8.65 -1.93 -19.27
N PRO A 120 9.30 -1.47 -20.35
CA PRO A 120 10.76 -1.45 -20.44
C PRO A 120 11.39 -0.66 -19.29
N GLY A 121 12.31 -1.31 -18.56
CA GLY A 121 12.99 -0.68 -17.42
C GLY A 121 12.17 -0.62 -16.13
N ALA A 122 11.05 -1.34 -16.05
CA ALA A 122 10.27 -1.45 -14.83
C ALA A 122 11.11 -1.99 -13.66
N LEU A 123 10.98 -1.36 -12.50
CA LEU A 123 11.60 -1.84 -11.27
C LEU A 123 10.88 -3.09 -10.77
N ALA A 124 11.61 -4.00 -10.15
CA ALA A 124 11.05 -5.08 -9.35
C ALA A 124 10.41 -4.51 -8.08
N LEU A 125 9.11 -4.76 -7.87
CA LEU A 125 8.35 -4.23 -6.72
C LEU A 125 7.60 -5.30 -5.91
N VAL A 126 7.65 -6.58 -6.32
CA VAL A 126 6.97 -7.65 -5.58
C VAL A 126 7.83 -8.07 -4.40
N TYR A 127 7.25 -7.98 -3.21
CA TYR A 127 7.87 -8.49 -1.99
C TYR A 127 7.15 -9.75 -1.52
N ASP A 128 7.88 -10.62 -0.85
CA ASP A 128 7.31 -11.77 -0.16
C ASP A 128 7.08 -11.36 1.31
N TRP A 129 5.84 -11.50 1.75
CA TRP A 129 5.35 -11.09 3.06
C TRP A 129 4.85 -12.28 3.86
N LYS A 130 5.01 -12.23 5.17
CA LYS A 130 4.29 -13.08 6.12
C LYS A 130 3.24 -12.24 6.84
N ILE A 131 1.98 -12.66 6.81
CA ILE A 131 0.88 -11.98 7.50
C ILE A 131 0.92 -12.37 8.98
N GLU A 132 1.21 -11.44 9.87
CA GLU A 132 1.35 -11.70 11.31
C GLU A 132 0.04 -11.46 12.08
N LYS A 133 -0.76 -10.50 11.61
CA LYS A 133 -2.05 -10.11 12.20
C LYS A 133 -2.91 -9.44 11.13
N ILE A 134 -4.22 -9.60 11.28
CA ILE A 134 -5.24 -8.97 10.44
C ILE A 134 -6.18 -8.22 11.38
N GLU A 135 -6.53 -7.00 11.05
CA GLU A 135 -7.62 -6.27 11.70
C GLU A 135 -8.64 -5.82 10.67
N VAL A 136 -9.92 -5.96 11.01
CA VAL A 136 -11.04 -5.45 10.23
C VAL A 136 -11.56 -4.18 10.89
N GLN A 137 -11.93 -3.21 10.05
CA GLN A 137 -12.57 -1.98 10.46
C GLN A 137 -13.97 -2.29 11.06
N THR A 138 -14.34 -1.59 12.13
CA THR A 138 -15.61 -1.85 12.85
C THR A 138 -16.54 -0.65 12.96
N ALA A 139 -16.21 0.51 12.40
CA ALA A 139 -17.11 1.65 12.50
C ALA A 139 -18.37 1.40 11.67
N PRO A 140 -19.55 1.73 12.20
CA PRO A 140 -20.77 1.59 11.44
C PRO A 140 -20.80 2.58 10.29
N LEU A 141 -21.46 2.18 9.20
CA LEU A 141 -21.89 3.10 8.17
C LEU A 141 -23.02 3.98 8.70
N ILE A 142 -22.91 5.29 8.49
CA ILE A 142 -23.92 6.29 8.80
C ILE A 142 -24.36 7.00 7.53
N GLU A 143 -25.65 7.33 7.45
CA GLU A 143 -26.19 8.09 6.33
C GLU A 143 -25.87 9.57 6.51
N VAL A 144 -24.94 10.10 5.72
CA VAL A 144 -24.56 11.52 5.75
C VAL A 144 -25.43 12.39 4.84
N LYS A 145 -26.00 11.77 3.80
CA LYS A 145 -26.97 12.36 2.86
C LYS A 145 -27.92 11.24 2.38
N PRO A 146 -29.10 11.57 1.84
CA PRO A 146 -30.02 10.55 1.32
C PRO A 146 -29.31 9.55 0.39
N ARG A 147 -29.25 8.28 0.79
CA ARG A 147 -28.58 7.16 0.09
C ARG A 147 -27.06 7.26 -0.04
N VAL A 148 -26.41 8.10 0.76
CA VAL A 148 -24.95 8.19 0.84
C VAL A 148 -24.53 7.76 2.23
N LEU A 149 -23.91 6.58 2.31
CA LEU A 149 -23.38 6.00 3.53
C LEU A 149 -21.88 6.25 3.58
N GLU A 150 -21.40 6.74 4.71
CA GLU A 150 -19.98 6.92 5.01
C GLU A 150 -19.67 6.27 6.36
N LEU A 151 -18.42 5.88 6.59
CA LEU A 151 -17.99 5.36 7.88
C LEU A 151 -18.09 6.45 8.94
N ASP A 152 -18.67 6.12 10.10
CA ASP A 152 -18.67 7.02 11.25
C ASP A 152 -17.25 7.08 11.84
N GLU A 153 -16.44 8.03 11.38
CA GLU A 153 -15.06 8.23 11.85
C GLU A 153 -14.95 8.41 13.37
N THR A 154 -16.01 8.89 14.04
CA THR A 154 -16.02 9.06 15.51
C THR A 154 -16.11 7.73 16.26
N LYS A 155 -16.54 6.67 15.57
CA LYS A 155 -16.63 5.30 16.06
C LYS A 155 -15.61 4.37 15.40
N LEU A 156 -14.55 4.94 14.82
CA LEU A 156 -13.50 4.16 14.20
C LEU A 156 -12.89 3.18 15.20
N GLY A 157 -12.83 1.92 14.80
CA GLY A 157 -12.34 0.82 15.60
C GLY A 157 -11.82 -0.28 14.71
N TRP A 158 -10.94 -1.09 15.30
CA TRP A 158 -10.29 -2.20 14.62
C TRP A 158 -10.43 -3.45 15.49
N LYS A 159 -10.75 -4.57 14.85
CA LYS A 159 -10.88 -5.86 15.53
C LYS A 159 -9.99 -6.89 14.87
N ALA A 160 -9.16 -7.55 15.67
CA ALA A 160 -8.33 -8.64 15.19
C ALA A 160 -9.19 -9.83 14.71
N VAL A 161 -8.85 -10.36 13.53
CA VAL A 161 -9.45 -11.55 12.92
C VAL A 161 -8.36 -12.53 12.51
N LEU A 162 -8.73 -13.79 12.27
CA LEU A 162 -7.78 -14.82 11.82
C LEU A 162 -7.61 -14.83 10.31
N GLU A 163 -8.63 -14.39 9.58
CA GLU A 163 -8.70 -14.37 8.12
C GLU A 163 -9.58 -13.20 7.68
N THR A 164 -9.32 -12.68 6.47
CA THR A 164 -10.29 -11.82 5.78
C THR A 164 -11.47 -12.66 5.31
N LYS A 165 -12.63 -12.02 5.16
CA LYS A 165 -13.83 -12.61 4.58
C LYS A 165 -14.42 -11.66 3.57
N ALA A 166 -13.66 -11.38 2.52
CA ALA A 166 -13.97 -10.27 1.62
C ALA A 166 -15.34 -10.37 0.94
N TRP A 167 -15.91 -11.58 0.80
CA TRP A 167 -17.23 -11.78 0.20
C TRP A 167 -18.40 -11.58 1.18
N ASP A 168 -18.14 -11.65 2.49
CA ASP A 168 -19.15 -11.49 3.53
C ASP A 168 -19.06 -10.12 4.22
N ASP A 169 -17.86 -9.55 4.27
CA ASP A 169 -17.54 -8.29 4.93
C ASP A 169 -17.08 -7.26 3.89
N ASP A 170 -17.95 -6.31 3.54
CA ASP A 170 -17.55 -5.13 2.77
C ASP A 170 -16.87 -4.13 3.71
N GLY A 171 -15.55 -4.03 3.62
CA GLY A 171 -14.80 -3.08 4.44
C GLY A 171 -13.29 -3.04 4.22
N GLU A 172 -12.66 -2.19 5.03
CA GLU A 172 -11.22 -2.03 5.09
C GLU A 172 -10.59 -2.98 6.13
N ASN A 173 -9.44 -3.50 5.77
CA ASN A 173 -8.61 -4.34 6.61
C ASN A 173 -7.21 -3.74 6.74
N LEU A 174 -6.56 -3.98 7.87
CA LEU A 174 -5.14 -3.74 8.07
C LEU A 174 -4.42 -5.09 8.17
N LEU A 175 -3.46 -5.31 7.29
CA LEU A 175 -2.55 -6.46 7.38
C LEU A 175 -1.24 -6.04 7.99
N TYR A 176 -0.87 -6.67 9.09
CA TYR A 176 0.42 -6.52 9.73
C TYR A 176 1.36 -7.55 9.13
N CYS A 177 2.33 -7.10 8.35
CA CYS A 177 3.16 -7.92 7.51
C CYS A 177 4.62 -7.88 7.95
N SER A 178 5.32 -9.00 7.83
CA SER A 178 6.77 -9.07 7.95
C SER A 178 7.44 -9.36 6.60
N ARG A 179 8.46 -8.56 6.30
CA ARG A 179 9.50 -8.73 5.28
C ARG A 179 10.08 -10.14 5.26
N VAL A 180 9.77 -11.02 4.29
CA VAL A 180 10.48 -12.32 4.17
C VAL A 180 11.28 -12.49 2.88
N GLY A 181 11.06 -11.65 1.86
CA GLY A 181 11.84 -11.67 0.61
C GLY A 181 11.53 -10.52 -0.34
N GLY A 182 12.29 -10.44 -1.44
CA GLY A 182 12.14 -9.41 -2.48
C GLY A 182 13.00 -8.14 -2.26
N PRO A 183 12.86 -7.12 -3.13
CA PRO A 183 11.92 -7.08 -4.25
C PRO A 183 12.32 -8.00 -5.41
N ARG A 184 11.33 -8.51 -6.15
CA ARG A 184 11.50 -9.31 -7.36
C ARG A 184 10.46 -8.93 -8.42
N PRO A 185 10.69 -9.25 -9.71
CA PRO A 185 9.64 -9.16 -10.71
C PRO A 185 8.46 -10.09 -10.37
N PRO A 186 7.27 -9.85 -10.96
CA PRO A 186 6.19 -10.82 -10.98
C PRO A 186 6.67 -12.18 -11.46
N LYS A 187 6.12 -13.26 -10.91
CA LYS A 187 6.33 -14.59 -11.51
C LYS A 187 5.52 -14.62 -12.80
N GLY A 188 6.17 -14.93 -13.92
CA GLY A 188 5.46 -15.12 -15.18
C GLY A 188 4.55 -16.35 -15.09
N GLY A 189 3.24 -16.12 -15.14
CA GLY A 189 2.21 -17.17 -15.19
C GLY A 189 1.85 -17.77 -13.82
N HIS A 190 0.53 -17.74 -13.54
CA HIS A 190 -0.18 -18.17 -12.33
C HIS A 190 -0.26 -17.12 -11.21
N HIS A 191 -1.46 -16.54 -11.09
CA HIS A 191 -1.98 -15.87 -9.90
C HIS A 191 -1.81 -16.79 -8.67
N PRO A 192 -1.56 -16.22 -7.48
CA PRO A 192 -1.37 -16.98 -6.23
C PRO A 192 -2.56 -17.87 -5.87
#